data_AF-A0A942R572-F1
#
_entry.id   AF-A0A942R572-F1
#
_cell.length_a   1.000
_cell.length_b   1.000
_cell.length_c   1.000
_cell.angle_alpha   90.00
_cell.angle_beta   90.00
_cell.angle_gamma   90.00
#
_symmetry.space_group_name_H-M   'P 1'
#
loop_
_entity.id
_entity.type
_entity.pdbx_description
1 polymer ?
#
loop_
_entity_poly.entity_id
_entity_poly.type
_entity_poly.pdbx_seq_one_letter_code
_entity_poly.pdbx_strand_id
1 'polypeptide(L)'
;MKKIYFGDCLDVLKRLNAEYPKGFIDLVYIDPPFNSKRNYNVLFEDIDLKDTKAQKEAFADTWSNVSYMDTMDEIRGLDDDLYVFLNALDSIRLSKSAISYLTTMTIRIYYIHKVLKDTGSFYLHCDSTMSHYLKLVCDLIFGAGNYRNEIIWKRTNNPKGSQFKDKKYGVYTDTLLYYTKSKDYYFELDSVRSSLDMDELLTKYPKEDERGRYLEYPILRSASKGERPNLVYEYKGFTPDKWGWVVRKEKLIAIDERGDLAWRKNGMPYRKYRVDEDRGRPVGNLWDDIFRIQSNADESLGYPTQKPEALLERIINASSNEGDIVADFFCGCGTTVAVANRLNRQWIGADISHLAIKLVLERIAKPHGEMASKILAEIQIDGFPRDIASARELATGTDKHRSFFQDWIIEFKLGGVSNPKKSGDGGKDGYVTFTRLDGRKGVALVEVKSGGIGIADLRAFMNVVERQKPDIGVFVCFESHVTKGMLHLAKEAGKYKIEINGVIQSTQIDRVQILTVEAIMGGNSFVFPITGLPTQTFKKATKRTQVVNEDLNMDELYD
;
A
#
# COMPACT_ATOMS: atom_id res chain seq x y z
N MET A 1 15.42 0.59 -7.96
CA MET A 1 15.31 1.14 -6.60
C MET A 1 14.07 0.56 -5.91
N LYS A 2 14.22 -0.18 -4.81
CA LYS A 2 13.11 -0.58 -3.91
C LYS A 2 13.34 0.13 -2.58
N LYS A 3 12.59 1.20 -2.31
CA LYS A 3 12.88 2.07 -1.16
C LYS A 3 11.62 2.48 -0.41
N ILE A 4 11.65 2.38 0.92
CA ILE A 4 10.58 2.88 1.78
C ILE A 4 11.12 3.90 2.78
N TYR A 5 10.43 5.02 2.89
CA TYR A 5 10.77 6.13 3.78
C TYR A 5 9.78 6.19 4.93
N PHE A 6 10.31 6.19 6.15
CA PHE A 6 9.59 6.60 7.33
C PHE A 6 9.78 8.11 7.55
N GLY A 7 8.68 8.87 7.60
CA GLY A 7 8.71 10.30 7.87
C GLY A 7 7.67 11.09 7.08
N ASP A 8 7.68 12.42 7.23
CA ASP A 8 6.82 13.30 6.44
C ASP A 8 7.19 13.21 4.96
N CYS A 9 6.18 12.95 4.12
CA CYS A 9 6.37 12.86 2.68
C CYS A 9 6.91 14.17 2.07
N LEU A 10 6.62 15.34 2.65
CA LEU A 10 7.16 16.60 2.14
C LEU A 10 8.69 16.65 2.26
N ASP A 11 9.25 16.20 3.37
CA ASP A 11 10.71 16.15 3.58
C ASP A 11 11.37 15.15 2.64
N VAL A 12 10.74 13.99 2.44
CA VAL A 12 11.17 12.98 1.46
C VAL A 12 11.19 13.56 0.05
N LEU A 13 10.10 14.23 -0.35
CA LEU A 13 9.96 14.85 -1.66
C LEU A 13 10.99 15.94 -1.91
N LYS A 14 11.23 16.83 -0.93
CA LYS A 14 12.26 17.88 -1.01
C LYS A 14 13.66 17.28 -1.21
N ARG A 15 13.99 16.25 -0.44
CA ARG A 15 15.27 15.52 -0.57
C ARG A 15 15.41 14.85 -1.93
N LEU A 16 14.37 14.15 -2.39
CA LEU A 16 14.37 13.50 -3.70
C LEU A 16 14.49 14.52 -4.84
N ASN A 17 13.84 15.68 -4.73
CA ASN A 17 13.98 16.75 -5.70
C ASN A 17 15.40 17.35 -5.71
N ALA A 18 16.04 17.49 -4.55
CA ALA A 18 17.43 17.94 -4.48
C ALA A 18 18.41 16.93 -5.10
N GLU A 19 18.17 15.63 -4.91
CA GLU A 19 18.99 14.55 -5.47
C GLU A 19 18.74 14.35 -6.98
N TYR A 20 17.48 14.47 -7.42
CA TYR A 20 17.03 14.24 -8.80
C TYR A 20 16.23 15.44 -9.34
N PRO A 21 16.87 16.60 -9.57
CA PRO A 21 16.18 17.85 -9.92
C PRO A 21 15.49 17.83 -11.30
N LYS A 22 15.81 16.85 -12.16
CA LYS A 22 15.17 16.65 -13.47
C LYS A 22 13.97 15.71 -13.43
N GLY A 23 13.64 15.15 -12.26
CA GLY A 23 12.65 14.10 -12.11
C GLY A 23 13.14 12.75 -12.61
N PHE A 24 12.64 11.68 -11.99
CA PHE A 24 13.10 10.32 -12.23
C PHE A 24 12.02 9.25 -12.00
N ILE A 25 10.82 9.64 -11.56
CA ILE A 25 9.71 8.73 -11.27
C ILE A 25 8.76 8.66 -12.47
N ASP A 26 8.34 7.45 -12.85
CA ASP A 26 7.49 7.20 -14.02
C ASP A 26 6.00 7.32 -13.68
N LEU A 27 5.61 6.89 -12.49
CA LEU A 27 4.22 6.91 -12.06
C LEU A 27 4.11 7.26 -10.59
N VAL A 28 3.28 8.23 -10.24
CA VAL A 28 2.91 8.53 -8.86
C VAL A 28 1.41 8.32 -8.68
N TYR A 29 1.03 7.49 -7.71
CA TYR A 29 -0.34 7.41 -7.19
C TYR A 29 -0.33 7.91 -5.75
N ILE A 30 -1.30 8.75 -5.37
CA ILE A 30 -1.50 9.14 -3.98
C ILE A 30 -2.96 9.03 -3.55
N ASP A 31 -3.14 8.55 -2.32
CA ASP A 31 -4.41 8.49 -1.59
C ASP A 31 -4.29 9.29 -0.28
N PRO A 32 -4.25 10.64 -0.36
CA PRO A 32 -4.11 11.47 0.82
C PRO A 32 -5.35 11.36 1.72
N PRO A 33 -5.23 11.69 3.03
CA PRO A 33 -6.38 11.71 3.92
C PRO A 33 -7.47 12.67 3.39
N PHE A 34 -8.74 12.28 3.52
CA PHE A 34 -9.85 13.09 3.05
C PHE A 34 -10.25 14.13 4.09
N ASN A 35 -10.46 15.39 3.66
CA ASN A 35 -10.94 16.47 4.52
C ASN A 35 -12.46 16.39 4.80
N SER A 36 -12.97 15.19 5.12
CA SER A 36 -14.40 14.90 5.12
C SER A 36 -15.16 15.39 6.37
N LYS A 37 -14.51 16.12 7.30
CA LYS A 37 -15.00 16.47 8.66
C LYS A 37 -15.58 15.30 9.48
N ARG A 38 -15.57 14.08 8.94
CA ARG A 38 -15.81 12.87 9.71
C ARG A 38 -14.64 12.82 10.65
N ASN A 39 -14.92 13.12 11.91
CA ASN A 39 -14.18 12.52 12.99
C ASN A 39 -13.97 11.06 12.58
N TYR A 40 -12.71 10.68 12.34
CA TYR A 40 -12.31 9.30 12.15
C TYR A 40 -12.74 8.42 13.35
N ASN A 41 -13.46 8.97 14.33
CA ASN A 41 -14.11 8.33 15.46
C ASN A 41 -15.00 7.11 15.15
N VAL A 42 -15.63 6.99 13.98
CA VAL A 42 -16.69 5.97 13.75
C VAL A 42 -16.23 4.74 12.92
N LEU A 43 -14.95 4.66 12.54
CA LEU A 43 -14.46 3.57 11.66
C LEU A 43 -13.61 2.50 12.38
N PHE A 44 -13.54 2.55 13.71
CA PHE A 44 -12.59 1.74 14.50
C PHE A 44 -13.26 0.93 15.63
N GLU A 45 -14.59 0.77 15.59
CA GLU A 45 -15.31 0.03 16.65
C GLU A 45 -15.24 -1.50 16.50
N ASP A 46 -14.95 -2.03 15.29
CA ASP A 46 -15.11 -3.46 15.00
C ASP A 46 -13.79 -4.25 14.78
N ILE A 47 -12.63 -3.65 15.05
CA ILE A 47 -11.37 -4.40 15.17
C ILE A 47 -10.94 -4.28 16.63
N ASP A 48 -10.54 -5.40 17.24
CA ASP A 48 -10.10 -5.53 18.65
C ASP A 48 -8.74 -4.83 18.92
N LEU A 49 -8.66 -3.57 18.51
CA LEU A 49 -7.58 -2.60 18.68
C LEU A 49 -8.18 -1.38 19.40
N LYS A 50 -8.37 -1.53 20.72
CA LYS A 50 -8.97 -0.52 21.62
C LYS A 50 -8.18 0.80 21.77
N ASP A 51 -7.11 1.04 21.01
CA ASP A 51 -6.26 2.24 21.15
C ASP A 51 -6.12 3.09 19.87
N THR A 52 -7.23 3.25 19.15
CA THR A 52 -7.31 4.08 17.93
C THR A 52 -7.46 5.58 18.19
N LYS A 53 -7.36 6.03 19.44
CA LYS A 53 -7.30 7.45 19.79
C LYS A 53 -5.92 8.05 19.50
N ALA A 54 -4.86 7.26 19.67
CA ALA A 54 -3.48 7.65 19.43
C ALA A 54 -3.16 7.92 17.95
N GLN A 55 -3.67 7.08 17.04
CA GLN A 55 -3.50 7.32 15.61
C GLN A 55 -4.32 8.52 15.12
N LYS A 56 -5.53 8.73 15.66
CA LYS A 56 -6.35 9.91 15.34
C LYS A 56 -5.71 11.21 15.83
N GLU A 57 -5.15 11.19 17.04
CA GLU A 57 -4.39 12.31 17.59
C GLU A 57 -3.09 12.52 16.80
N ALA A 58 -2.35 11.48 16.40
CA ALA A 58 -1.15 11.63 15.56
C ALA A 58 -1.45 12.19 14.15
N PHE A 59 -2.53 11.73 13.50
CA PHE A 59 -2.96 12.29 12.21
C PHE A 59 -3.52 13.72 12.34
N ALA A 60 -4.19 14.06 13.45
CA ALA A 60 -4.65 15.43 13.70
C ALA A 60 -3.50 16.37 14.11
N ASP A 61 -2.54 15.89 14.90
CA ASP A 61 -1.40 16.66 15.44
C ASP A 61 -0.29 16.89 14.41
N THR A 62 -0.13 16.00 13.42
CA THR A 62 0.90 16.19 12.39
C THR A 62 0.58 17.39 11.49
N TRP A 63 -0.71 17.61 11.18
CA TRP A 63 -1.16 18.72 10.32
C TRP A 63 -1.50 19.98 11.14
N SER A 64 -1.61 19.88 12.47
CA SER A 64 -1.80 21.05 13.35
C SER A 64 -0.48 21.73 13.72
N ASN A 65 0.64 21.00 13.69
CA ASN A 65 1.97 21.51 14.05
C ASN A 65 2.70 22.26 12.94
N VAL A 66 2.23 22.19 11.69
CA VAL A 66 2.69 23.07 10.61
C VAL A 66 1.70 24.23 10.53
N SER A 67 2.17 25.44 10.84
CA SER A 67 1.39 26.63 10.50
C SER A 67 1.23 26.64 8.98
N TYR A 68 0.01 26.48 8.49
CA TYR A 68 -0.26 26.60 7.05
C TYR A 68 0.19 27.97 6.51
N MET A 69 0.42 28.97 7.38
CA MET A 69 1.03 30.25 7.01
C MET A 69 2.49 30.09 6.60
N ASP A 70 3.29 29.29 7.31
CA ASP A 70 4.68 29.03 6.94
C ASP A 70 4.76 28.30 5.58
N THR A 71 3.81 27.38 5.36
CA THR A 71 3.70 26.70 4.05
C THR A 71 3.23 27.65 2.96
N MET A 72 2.34 28.61 3.27
CA MET A 72 1.95 29.66 2.31
C MET A 72 3.13 30.56 1.95
N ASP A 73 3.95 30.95 2.93
CA ASP A 73 5.14 31.74 2.67
C ASP A 73 6.19 30.95 1.85
N GLU A 74 6.34 29.64 2.09
CA GLU A 74 7.16 28.78 1.23
C GLU A 74 6.61 28.74 -0.21
N ILE A 75 5.30 28.54 -0.39
CA ILE A 75 4.68 28.53 -1.73
C ILE A 75 4.87 29.87 -2.44
N ARG A 76 4.78 31.00 -1.72
CA ARG A 76 5.07 32.33 -2.29
C ARG A 76 6.49 32.40 -2.89
N GLY A 77 7.46 31.73 -2.28
CA GLY A 77 8.83 31.66 -2.81
C GLY A 77 9.01 30.71 -4.00
N LEU A 78 8.02 29.85 -4.29
CA LEU A 78 8.11 28.79 -5.30
C LEU A 78 7.27 29.06 -6.55
N ASP A 79 6.09 29.64 -6.39
CA ASP A 79 5.10 29.84 -7.45
C ASP A 79 4.06 30.92 -7.06
N ASP A 80 4.09 32.05 -7.76
CA ASP A 80 3.22 33.21 -7.49
C ASP A 80 1.74 32.89 -7.73
N ASP A 81 1.42 32.13 -8.78
CA ASP A 81 0.03 31.82 -9.15
C ASP A 81 -0.61 30.90 -8.12
N LEU A 82 0.13 29.90 -7.62
CA LEU A 82 -0.33 29.05 -6.52
C LEU A 82 -0.55 29.84 -5.24
N TYR A 83 0.37 30.75 -4.90
CA TYR A 83 0.21 31.60 -3.72
C TYR A 83 -1.02 32.50 -3.85
N VAL A 84 -1.18 33.19 -4.98
CA VAL A 84 -2.33 34.07 -5.25
C VAL A 84 -3.63 33.29 -5.17
N PHE A 85 -3.69 32.10 -5.78
CA PHE A 85 -4.86 31.24 -5.74
C PHE A 85 -5.23 30.82 -4.31
N LEU A 86 -4.27 30.29 -3.54
CA LEU A 86 -4.52 29.85 -2.16
C LEU A 86 -4.87 31.02 -1.24
N ASN A 87 -4.22 32.17 -1.40
CA ASN A 87 -4.51 33.37 -0.62
C ASN A 87 -5.91 33.94 -0.92
N ALA A 88 -6.34 33.88 -2.19
CA ALA A 88 -7.70 34.23 -2.57
C ALA A 88 -8.73 33.29 -1.92
N LEU A 89 -8.45 31.97 -1.89
CA LEU A 89 -9.29 31.01 -1.19
C LEU A 89 -9.34 31.25 0.33
N ASP A 90 -8.23 31.64 0.95
CA ASP A 90 -8.17 31.97 2.38
C ASP A 90 -8.94 33.24 2.73
N SER A 91 -9.06 34.15 1.76
CA SER A 91 -9.77 35.43 1.90
C SER A 91 -11.28 35.34 1.68
N ILE A 92 -11.80 34.17 1.28
CA ILE A 92 -13.25 33.94 1.07
C ILE A 92 -13.83 33.02 2.14
N ARG A 93 -15.12 32.67 2.02
CA ARG A 93 -15.87 31.84 2.98
C ARG A 93 -15.51 30.33 2.94
N LEU A 94 -14.22 29.99 2.79
CA LEU A 94 -13.73 28.63 2.98
C LEU A 94 -13.29 28.42 4.43
N SER A 95 -13.48 27.22 4.99
CA SER A 95 -13.05 26.96 6.37
C SER A 95 -11.53 26.90 6.48
N LYS A 96 -10.95 27.38 7.59
CA LYS A 96 -9.51 27.33 7.85
C LYS A 96 -8.91 25.91 7.77
N SER A 97 -9.67 24.90 8.18
CA SER A 97 -9.27 23.49 8.01
C SER A 97 -9.16 23.08 6.54
N ALA A 98 -10.04 23.56 5.66
CA ALA A 98 -9.97 23.28 4.23
C ALA A 98 -8.79 24.01 3.56
N ILE A 99 -8.52 25.25 3.96
CA ILE A 99 -7.35 25.99 3.46
C ILE A 99 -6.06 25.33 3.93
N SER A 100 -5.93 25.01 5.22
CA SER A 100 -4.76 24.31 5.74
C SER A 100 -4.50 23.00 4.99
N TYR A 101 -5.55 22.20 4.76
CA TYR A 101 -5.45 20.99 3.94
C TYR A 101 -4.98 21.29 2.51
N LEU A 102 -5.58 22.26 1.82
CA LEU A 102 -5.21 22.61 0.44
C LEU A 102 -3.79 23.11 0.34
N THR A 103 -3.37 24.04 1.20
CA THR A 103 -2.00 24.55 1.23
C THR A 103 -1.00 23.40 1.43
N THR A 104 -1.30 22.50 2.36
CA THR A 104 -0.41 21.42 2.73
C THR A 104 -0.35 20.31 1.66
N MET A 105 -1.44 20.08 0.93
CA MET A 105 -1.46 19.24 -0.28
C MET A 105 -0.77 19.91 -1.47
N THR A 106 -0.95 21.23 -1.65
CA THR A 106 -0.38 21.99 -2.78
C THR A 106 1.13 21.87 -2.82
N ILE A 107 1.81 22.13 -1.69
CA ILE A 107 3.28 22.02 -1.64
C ILE A 107 3.77 20.59 -1.94
N ARG A 108 3.02 19.56 -1.51
CA ARG A 108 3.36 18.15 -1.78
C ARG A 108 3.17 17.80 -3.25
N ILE A 109 2.04 18.19 -3.84
CA ILE A 109 1.77 17.99 -5.27
C ILE A 109 2.81 18.75 -6.12
N TYR A 110 3.22 19.94 -5.69
CA TYR A 110 4.27 20.72 -6.36
C TYR A 110 5.58 19.93 -6.45
N TYR A 111 6.07 19.38 -5.32
CA TYR A 111 7.29 18.57 -5.34
C TYR A 111 7.10 17.21 -6.01
N ILE A 112 5.91 16.59 -5.94
CA ILE A 112 5.58 15.39 -6.72
C ILE A 112 5.77 15.66 -8.22
N HIS A 113 5.26 16.78 -8.71
CA HIS A 113 5.45 17.20 -10.10
C HIS A 113 6.94 17.39 -10.45
N LYS A 114 7.76 17.92 -9.52
CA LYS A 114 9.20 18.06 -9.75
C LYS A 114 9.92 16.70 -9.87
N VAL A 115 9.57 15.71 -9.05
CA VAL A 115 10.23 14.39 -9.05
C VAL A 115 9.73 13.43 -10.14
N LEU A 116 8.61 13.71 -10.79
CA LEU A 116 8.14 12.96 -11.97
C LEU A 116 9.05 13.18 -13.19
N LYS A 117 9.28 12.16 -14.02
CA LYS A 117 9.84 12.33 -15.37
C LYS A 117 8.87 13.10 -16.26
N ASP A 118 9.38 13.75 -17.30
CA ASP A 118 8.52 14.43 -18.28
C ASP A 118 7.53 13.48 -18.97
N THR A 119 7.88 12.19 -19.04
CA THR A 119 7.03 11.08 -19.52
C THR A 119 6.07 10.52 -18.48
N GLY A 120 6.09 11.05 -17.26
CA GLY A 120 5.48 10.46 -16.09
C GLY A 120 4.00 10.80 -15.90
N SER A 121 3.32 9.90 -15.21
CA SER A 121 1.88 9.96 -14.92
C SER A 121 1.61 10.19 -13.44
N PHE A 122 0.53 10.91 -13.13
CA PHE A 122 0.10 11.23 -11.78
C PHE A 122 -1.38 10.92 -11.58
N TYR A 123 -1.68 10.14 -10.55
CA TYR A 123 -3.04 9.82 -10.13
C TYR A 123 -3.27 10.31 -8.70
N LEU A 124 -4.30 11.14 -8.53
CA LEU A 124 -4.73 11.64 -7.23
C LEU A 124 -6.12 11.12 -6.90
N HIS A 125 -6.23 10.36 -5.81
CA HIS A 125 -7.50 9.90 -5.29
C HIS A 125 -8.14 10.93 -4.36
N CYS A 126 -9.41 11.26 -4.63
CA CYS A 126 -10.16 12.31 -3.96
C CYS A 126 -11.55 11.81 -3.53
N ASP A 127 -12.01 12.34 -2.40
CA ASP A 127 -13.44 12.40 -2.10
C ASP A 127 -14.12 13.59 -2.80
N SER A 128 -15.45 13.64 -2.73
CA SER A 128 -16.23 14.74 -3.28
C SER A 128 -16.11 16.07 -2.51
N THR A 129 -15.42 16.09 -1.37
CA THR A 129 -15.31 17.29 -0.53
C THR A 129 -14.26 18.25 -1.08
N MET A 130 -13.10 17.73 -1.47
CA MET A 130 -11.95 18.55 -1.90
C MET A 130 -11.54 18.34 -3.37
N SER A 131 -12.13 17.38 -4.09
CA SER A 131 -11.74 17.05 -5.47
C SER A 131 -11.67 18.25 -6.40
N HIS A 132 -12.66 19.15 -6.37
CA HIS A 132 -12.71 20.32 -7.25
C HIS A 132 -11.60 21.33 -6.96
N TYR A 133 -11.29 21.56 -5.68
CA TYR A 133 -10.21 22.47 -5.28
C TYR A 133 -8.83 21.86 -5.61
N LEU A 134 -8.66 20.57 -5.35
CA LEU A 134 -7.44 19.84 -5.70
C LEU A 134 -7.24 19.77 -7.22
N LYS A 135 -8.32 19.69 -8.00
CA LYS A 135 -8.27 19.74 -9.46
C LYS A 135 -7.69 21.07 -9.95
N LEU A 136 -8.13 22.20 -9.39
CA LEU A 136 -7.58 23.52 -9.72
C LEU A 136 -6.11 23.65 -9.32
N VAL A 137 -5.72 23.13 -8.15
CA VAL A 137 -4.31 23.04 -7.74
C VAL A 137 -3.50 22.23 -8.74
N CYS A 138 -4.00 21.08 -9.18
CA CYS A 138 -3.32 20.24 -10.17
C CYS A 138 -3.25 20.95 -11.54
N ASP A 139 -4.27 21.69 -11.95
CA ASP A 139 -4.25 22.48 -13.20
C ASP A 139 -3.18 23.57 -13.17
N LEU A 140 -2.97 24.23 -12.03
CA LEU A 140 -1.90 25.22 -11.87
C LEU A 140 -0.50 24.57 -11.87
N ILE A 141 -0.35 23.40 -11.24
CA ILE A 141 0.95 22.72 -11.13
C ILE A 141 1.36 22.01 -12.42
N PHE A 142 0.46 21.21 -12.99
CA PHE A 142 0.73 20.38 -14.18
C PHE A 142 0.39 21.11 -15.48
N GLY A 143 -0.39 22.19 -15.42
CA GLY A 143 -1.01 22.81 -16.59
C GLY A 143 -2.30 22.11 -17.00
N ALA A 144 -3.36 22.88 -17.21
CA ALA A 144 -4.67 22.37 -17.64
C ALA A 144 -4.61 21.52 -18.94
N GLY A 145 -3.65 21.81 -19.82
CA GLY A 145 -3.41 21.05 -21.06
C GLY A 145 -2.81 19.65 -20.86
N ASN A 146 -2.39 19.30 -19.64
CA ASN A 146 -1.82 18.00 -19.26
C ASN A 146 -2.77 17.16 -18.39
N TYR A 147 -3.96 17.67 -18.06
CA TYR A 147 -5.06 16.89 -17.50
C TYR A 147 -5.55 15.86 -18.53
N ARG A 148 -5.69 14.59 -18.14
CA ARG A 148 -6.09 13.50 -19.05
C ARG A 148 -7.56 13.15 -18.92
N ASN A 149 -8.00 12.74 -17.73
CA ASN A 149 -9.41 12.50 -17.45
C ASN A 149 -9.71 12.47 -15.94
N GLU A 150 -11.00 12.56 -15.63
CA GLU A 150 -11.57 12.26 -14.33
C GLU A 150 -12.15 10.85 -14.41
N ILE A 151 -11.64 9.98 -13.55
CA ILE A 151 -12.07 8.59 -13.44
C ILE A 151 -12.99 8.48 -12.23
N ILE A 152 -14.21 8.00 -12.46
CA ILE A 152 -15.21 7.77 -11.43
C ILE A 152 -15.15 6.30 -11.02
N TRP A 153 -14.70 6.04 -9.80
CA TRP A 153 -14.56 4.70 -9.27
C TRP A 153 -15.73 4.36 -8.35
N LYS A 154 -16.57 3.41 -8.74
CA LYS A 154 -17.71 2.92 -7.96
C LYS A 154 -17.24 1.89 -6.92
N ARG A 155 -16.79 2.39 -5.77
CA ARG A 155 -16.23 1.58 -4.69
C ARG A 155 -17.22 0.70 -3.93
N THR A 156 -18.53 0.85 -4.06
CA THR A 156 -19.52 -0.01 -3.38
C THR A 156 -20.83 -0.10 -4.16
N ASN A 157 -21.52 -1.25 -4.08
CA ASN A 157 -22.91 -1.39 -4.51
C ASN A 157 -23.90 -1.15 -3.37
N ASN A 158 -23.43 -1.19 -2.12
CA ASN A 158 -24.24 -1.07 -0.91
C ASN A 158 -23.66 0.02 -0.01
N PRO A 159 -24.10 1.30 -0.12
CA PRO A 159 -23.73 2.33 0.83
C PRO A 159 -24.33 1.99 2.20
N LYS A 160 -23.64 2.41 3.28
CA LYS A 160 -24.12 2.15 4.65
C LYS A 160 -25.50 2.80 4.86
N GLY A 161 -26.38 2.11 5.59
CA GLY A 161 -27.77 2.53 5.81
C GLY A 161 -27.95 3.92 6.46
N SER A 162 -26.93 4.41 7.17
CA SER A 162 -26.90 5.77 7.71
C SER A 162 -26.95 6.86 6.64
N GLN A 163 -26.52 6.58 5.41
CA GLN A 163 -26.59 7.55 4.31
C GLN A 163 -28.03 7.79 3.82
N PHE A 164 -28.95 6.85 4.02
CA PHE A 164 -30.37 7.02 3.66
C PHE A 164 -31.13 7.93 4.63
N LYS A 165 -30.52 8.29 5.78
CA LYS A 165 -31.07 9.28 6.71
C LYS A 165 -30.73 10.72 6.31
N ASP A 166 -29.73 10.89 5.44
CA ASP A 166 -29.37 12.19 4.88
C ASP A 166 -30.30 12.51 3.70
N LYS A 167 -30.74 13.76 3.55
CA LYS A 167 -31.55 14.23 2.40
C LYS A 167 -30.71 14.37 1.12
N LYS A 168 -30.01 13.31 0.70
CA LYS A 168 -29.13 13.27 -0.48
C LYS A 168 -29.08 11.88 -1.09
N TYR A 169 -28.56 11.78 -2.31
CA TYR A 169 -28.24 10.49 -2.93
C TYR A 169 -27.12 9.76 -2.17
N GLY A 170 -27.17 8.42 -2.18
CA GLY A 170 -26.10 7.60 -1.62
C GLY A 170 -24.77 7.86 -2.33
N VAL A 171 -23.66 7.81 -1.58
CA VAL A 171 -22.32 8.04 -2.12
C VAL A 171 -21.64 6.70 -2.41
N TYR A 172 -21.70 6.31 -3.68
CA TYR A 172 -21.17 5.05 -4.20
C TYR A 172 -19.75 5.18 -4.75
N THR A 173 -19.38 6.39 -5.16
CA THR A 173 -18.20 6.66 -5.96
C THR A 173 -17.19 7.53 -5.23
N ASP A 174 -15.92 7.34 -5.58
CA ASP A 174 -14.83 8.28 -5.35
C ASP A 174 -14.24 8.70 -6.70
N THR A 175 -13.37 9.71 -6.70
CA THR A 175 -12.81 10.33 -7.91
C THR A 175 -11.30 10.14 -7.98
N LEU A 176 -10.80 9.73 -9.13
CA LEU A 176 -9.37 9.69 -9.44
C LEU A 176 -9.07 10.74 -10.51
N LEU A 177 -8.24 11.72 -10.19
CA LEU A 177 -7.76 12.71 -11.15
C LEU A 177 -6.50 12.18 -11.82
N TYR A 178 -6.49 12.09 -13.16
CA TYR A 178 -5.34 11.64 -13.93
C TYR A 178 -4.69 12.82 -14.67
N TYR A 179 -3.41 13.04 -14.38
CA TYR A 179 -2.54 14.01 -15.02
C TYR A 179 -1.29 13.34 -15.57
N THR A 180 -0.65 14.03 -16.51
CA THR A 180 0.67 13.68 -17.04
C THR A 180 1.58 14.88 -16.85
N LYS A 181 2.89 14.67 -16.72
CA LYS A 181 3.82 15.81 -16.56
C LYS A 181 3.93 16.64 -17.84
N SER A 182 3.86 15.97 -18.99
CA SER A 182 3.90 16.61 -20.30
C SER A 182 2.98 15.92 -21.31
N LYS A 183 3.01 16.38 -22.57
CA LYS A 183 2.30 15.73 -23.68
C LYS A 183 2.99 14.46 -24.19
N ASP A 184 4.26 14.28 -23.86
CA ASP A 184 4.99 13.04 -24.08
C ASP A 184 4.80 12.19 -22.83
N TYR A 185 4.05 11.09 -22.91
CA TYR A 185 3.77 10.22 -21.76
C TYR A 185 3.46 8.80 -22.23
N TYR A 186 3.73 7.83 -21.36
CA TYR A 186 3.37 6.44 -21.60
C TYR A 186 1.92 6.16 -21.17
N PHE A 187 1.15 5.55 -22.06
CA PHE A 187 -0.19 5.02 -21.73
C PHE A 187 -0.56 3.83 -22.62
N GLU A 188 -0.80 2.67 -22.03
CA GLU A 188 -1.15 1.43 -22.73
C GLU A 188 -2.55 0.94 -22.32
N LEU A 189 -3.57 1.42 -23.02
CA LEU A 189 -4.96 1.07 -22.74
C LEU A 189 -5.27 -0.40 -23.02
N ASP A 190 -4.59 -1.03 -23.98
CA ASP A 190 -4.86 -2.42 -24.33
C ASP A 190 -4.43 -3.39 -23.21
N SER A 191 -3.53 -2.97 -22.30
CA SER A 191 -3.09 -3.77 -21.16
C SER A 191 -4.13 -3.92 -20.05
N VAL A 192 -5.19 -3.09 -20.06
CA VAL A 192 -6.18 -3.01 -18.97
C VAL A 192 -7.61 -3.24 -19.43
N ARG A 193 -7.79 -3.95 -20.55
CA ARG A 193 -9.13 -4.23 -21.09
C ARG A 193 -9.95 -5.10 -20.13
N SER A 194 -11.25 -4.82 -20.06
CA SER A 194 -12.17 -5.62 -19.25
C SER A 194 -12.69 -6.81 -20.04
N SER A 195 -12.84 -7.95 -19.37
CA SER A 195 -13.51 -9.12 -19.94
C SER A 195 -14.98 -8.81 -20.22
N LEU A 196 -15.56 -9.52 -21.18
CA LEU A 196 -17.01 -9.48 -21.41
C LEU A 196 -17.72 -10.24 -20.30
N ASP A 197 -18.84 -9.70 -19.84
CA ASP A 197 -19.76 -10.49 -19.04
C ASP A 197 -20.52 -11.51 -19.90
N MET A 198 -21.33 -12.36 -19.27
CA MET A 198 -22.05 -13.43 -19.97
C MET A 198 -23.07 -12.90 -20.98
N ASP A 199 -23.85 -11.88 -20.64
CA ASP A 199 -24.89 -11.35 -21.54
C ASP A 199 -24.25 -10.69 -22.75
N GLU A 200 -23.14 -10.00 -22.52
CA GLU A 200 -22.33 -9.37 -23.55
C GLU A 200 -21.63 -10.38 -24.45
N LEU A 201 -21.11 -11.45 -23.87
CA LEU A 201 -20.52 -12.57 -24.59
C LEU A 201 -21.57 -13.23 -25.49
N LEU A 202 -22.76 -13.51 -24.96
CA LEU A 202 -23.87 -14.10 -25.72
C LEU A 202 -24.33 -13.18 -26.86
N THR A 203 -24.36 -11.87 -26.60
CA THR A 203 -24.73 -10.86 -27.61
C THR A 203 -23.68 -10.74 -28.71
N LYS A 204 -22.39 -10.70 -28.34
CA LYS A 204 -21.28 -10.53 -29.27
C LYS A 204 -20.97 -11.80 -30.05
N TYR A 205 -21.09 -12.96 -29.42
CA TYR A 205 -20.82 -14.30 -29.96
C TYR A 205 -22.10 -15.17 -29.95
N PRO A 206 -23.09 -14.85 -30.80
CA PRO A 206 -24.39 -15.50 -30.76
C PRO A 206 -24.39 -16.92 -31.33
N LYS A 207 -23.37 -17.30 -32.11
CA LYS A 207 -23.28 -18.62 -32.75
C LYS A 207 -22.38 -19.55 -31.96
N GLU A 208 -22.61 -20.85 -32.10
CA GLU A 208 -21.88 -21.89 -31.40
C GLU A 208 -21.67 -23.10 -32.32
N ASP A 209 -20.53 -23.74 -32.20
CA ASP A 209 -20.22 -25.05 -32.80
C ASP A 209 -19.43 -25.90 -31.80
N GLU A 210 -18.91 -27.05 -32.21
CA GLU A 210 -18.16 -27.98 -31.35
C GLU A 210 -16.91 -27.36 -30.69
N ARG A 211 -16.38 -26.25 -31.23
CA ARG A 211 -15.25 -25.51 -30.65
C ARG A 211 -15.67 -24.33 -29.77
N GLY A 212 -16.98 -24.16 -29.56
CA GLY A 212 -17.56 -23.11 -28.73
C GLY A 212 -18.07 -21.91 -29.52
N ARG A 213 -18.24 -20.78 -28.83
CA ARG A 213 -18.94 -19.61 -29.36
C ARG A 213 -18.09 -18.81 -30.36
N TYR A 214 -18.76 -18.26 -31.37
CA TYR A 214 -18.13 -17.43 -32.39
C TYR A 214 -19.08 -16.34 -32.91
N LEU A 215 -18.48 -15.34 -33.55
CA LEU A 215 -19.19 -14.37 -34.37
C LEU A 215 -18.66 -14.44 -35.80
N GLU A 216 -19.52 -14.23 -36.78
CA GLU A 216 -19.11 -14.22 -38.18
C GLU A 216 -18.45 -12.88 -38.51
N TYR A 217 -17.15 -12.93 -38.80
CA TYR A 217 -16.36 -11.77 -39.12
C TYR A 217 -15.98 -11.75 -40.61
N PRO A 218 -16.06 -10.59 -41.31
CA PRO A 218 -15.64 -10.49 -42.69
C PRO A 218 -14.18 -10.88 -42.88
N ILE A 219 -13.89 -11.79 -43.82
CA ILE A 219 -12.52 -12.16 -44.20
C ILE A 219 -12.08 -11.51 -45.53
N LEU A 220 -12.96 -10.71 -46.14
CA LEU A 220 -12.68 -9.89 -47.32
C LEU A 220 -12.56 -8.42 -46.93
N ARG A 221 -11.71 -7.68 -47.64
CA ARG A 221 -11.52 -6.24 -47.45
C ARG A 221 -12.61 -5.46 -48.19
N SER A 222 -12.87 -4.26 -47.69
CA SER A 222 -13.74 -3.28 -48.32
C SER A 222 -12.93 -2.21 -49.04
N ALA A 223 -13.58 -1.48 -49.95
CA ALA A 223 -13.00 -0.33 -50.66
C ALA A 223 -12.34 0.70 -49.73
N SER A 224 -12.92 0.91 -48.54
CA SER A 224 -12.39 1.84 -47.53
C SER A 224 -10.99 1.51 -47.01
N LYS A 225 -10.50 0.28 -47.20
CA LYS A 225 -9.16 -0.12 -46.77
C LYS A 225 -8.09 0.05 -47.86
N GLY A 226 -8.49 0.46 -49.08
CA GLY A 226 -7.61 0.59 -50.23
C GLY A 226 -7.14 -0.75 -50.82
N GLU A 227 -6.67 -0.70 -52.07
CA GLU A 227 -6.17 -1.86 -52.81
C GLU A 227 -4.85 -2.36 -52.23
N ARG A 228 -4.71 -3.69 -52.12
CA ARG A 228 -3.47 -4.35 -51.70
C ARG A 228 -3.26 -5.60 -52.57
N PRO A 229 -2.53 -5.49 -53.68
CA PRO A 229 -2.34 -6.59 -54.63
C PRO A 229 -1.81 -7.87 -53.98
N ASN A 230 -0.95 -7.73 -52.95
CA ASN A 230 -0.41 -8.86 -52.20
C ASN A 230 -1.44 -9.63 -51.33
N LEU A 231 -2.66 -9.13 -51.21
CA LEU A 231 -3.78 -9.79 -50.53
C LEU A 231 -4.83 -10.32 -51.51
N VAL A 232 -4.61 -10.18 -52.81
CA VAL A 232 -5.45 -10.78 -53.86
C VAL A 232 -4.77 -12.05 -54.31
N TYR A 233 -5.26 -13.19 -53.81
CA TYR A 233 -4.74 -14.51 -54.16
C TYR A 233 -5.86 -15.54 -54.14
N GLU A 234 -5.71 -16.59 -54.94
CA GLU A 234 -6.64 -17.71 -54.97
C GLU A 234 -6.47 -18.59 -53.72
N TYR A 235 -7.62 -19.01 -53.16
CA TYR A 235 -7.70 -20.00 -52.09
C TYR A 235 -8.99 -20.82 -52.19
N LYS A 236 -8.87 -22.17 -52.25
CA LYS A 236 -9.99 -23.13 -52.33
C LYS A 236 -11.03 -22.79 -53.42
N GLY A 237 -10.57 -22.39 -54.60
CA GLY A 237 -11.38 -22.02 -55.76
C GLY A 237 -11.97 -20.61 -55.69
N PHE A 238 -11.68 -19.82 -54.66
CA PHE A 238 -12.16 -18.46 -54.52
C PHE A 238 -11.03 -17.45 -54.67
N THR A 239 -11.21 -16.45 -55.54
CA THR A 239 -10.33 -15.29 -55.64
C THR A 239 -11.14 -14.04 -55.31
N PRO A 240 -10.78 -13.27 -54.28
CA PRO A 240 -11.47 -12.03 -53.95
C PRO A 240 -11.32 -11.01 -55.08
N ASP A 241 -12.16 -9.98 -55.04
CA ASP A 241 -11.99 -8.82 -55.92
C ASP A 241 -10.69 -8.05 -55.61
N LYS A 242 -10.52 -6.91 -56.28
CA LYS A 242 -9.33 -6.05 -56.16
C LYS A 242 -9.02 -5.55 -54.74
N TRP A 243 -9.96 -5.68 -53.78
CA TRP A 243 -9.72 -5.29 -52.38
C TRP A 243 -8.96 -6.37 -51.61
N GLY A 244 -9.10 -7.65 -52.00
CA GLY A 244 -8.37 -8.78 -51.44
C GLY A 244 -8.89 -9.32 -50.10
N TRP A 245 -8.19 -10.33 -49.58
CA TRP A 245 -8.41 -10.90 -48.26
C TRP A 245 -7.98 -9.94 -47.13
N VAL A 246 -8.54 -10.09 -45.93
CA VAL A 246 -8.12 -9.30 -44.75
C VAL A 246 -6.71 -9.68 -44.26
N VAL A 247 -6.27 -10.91 -44.55
CA VAL A 247 -5.02 -11.49 -44.08
C VAL A 247 -4.18 -12.00 -45.26
N ARG A 248 -2.90 -12.28 -45.02
CA ARG A 248 -2.01 -12.95 -45.99
C ARG A 248 -2.34 -14.45 -46.09
N LYS A 249 -1.89 -15.10 -47.17
CA LYS A 249 -2.21 -16.49 -47.49
C LYS A 249 -1.86 -17.46 -46.37
N GLU A 250 -0.69 -17.31 -45.76
CA GLU A 250 -0.20 -18.16 -44.66
C GLU A 250 -1.14 -18.08 -43.45
N LYS A 251 -1.61 -16.87 -43.12
CA LYS A 251 -2.54 -16.66 -42.01
C LYS A 251 -3.95 -17.14 -42.34
N LEU A 252 -4.37 -17.08 -43.62
CA LEU A 252 -5.65 -17.64 -44.06
C LEU A 252 -5.65 -19.16 -43.91
N ILE A 253 -4.56 -19.82 -44.32
CA ILE A 253 -4.35 -21.27 -44.13
C ILE A 253 -4.45 -21.62 -42.65
N ALA A 254 -3.73 -20.91 -41.77
CA ALA A 254 -3.78 -21.17 -40.34
C ALA A 254 -5.18 -20.96 -39.72
N ILE A 255 -6.02 -20.07 -40.27
CA ILE A 255 -7.41 -19.89 -39.84
C ILE A 255 -8.26 -21.09 -40.28
N ASP A 256 -8.06 -21.54 -41.51
CA ASP A 256 -8.78 -22.68 -42.11
C ASP A 256 -8.41 -24.01 -41.46
N GLU A 257 -7.13 -24.25 -41.18
CA GLU A 257 -6.64 -25.43 -40.47
C GLU A 257 -7.22 -25.54 -39.06
N ARG A 258 -7.51 -24.40 -38.41
CA ARG A 258 -8.24 -24.39 -37.13
C ARG A 258 -9.74 -24.64 -37.31
N GLY A 259 -10.29 -24.62 -38.52
CA GLY A 259 -11.73 -24.72 -38.77
C GLY A 259 -12.49 -23.41 -38.54
N ASP A 260 -11.77 -22.28 -38.56
CA ASP A 260 -12.33 -20.94 -38.38
C ASP A 260 -12.59 -20.21 -39.70
N LEU A 261 -12.40 -20.90 -40.84
CA LEU A 261 -12.80 -20.42 -42.16
C LEU A 261 -14.05 -21.18 -42.61
N ALA A 262 -15.13 -20.48 -42.98
CA ALA A 262 -16.38 -21.12 -43.35
C ALA A 262 -17.17 -20.31 -44.38
N TRP A 263 -17.78 -20.98 -45.36
CA TRP A 263 -18.44 -20.35 -46.51
C TRP A 263 -19.96 -20.29 -46.34
N ARG A 264 -20.58 -19.20 -46.81
CA ARG A 264 -22.05 -19.09 -46.90
C ARG A 264 -22.58 -19.89 -48.10
N LYS A 265 -23.89 -20.15 -48.11
CA LYS A 265 -24.58 -20.84 -49.25
C LYS A 265 -24.38 -20.13 -50.60
N ASN A 266 -24.18 -18.82 -50.60
CA ASN A 266 -23.92 -18.02 -51.81
C ASN A 266 -22.43 -17.98 -52.20
N GLY A 267 -21.57 -18.79 -51.56
CA GLY A 267 -20.13 -18.83 -51.82
C GLY A 267 -19.32 -17.72 -51.15
N MET A 268 -19.95 -16.79 -50.42
CA MET A 268 -19.23 -15.70 -49.76
C MET A 268 -18.43 -16.22 -48.55
N PRO A 269 -17.12 -15.94 -48.48
CA PRO A 269 -16.29 -16.38 -47.38
C PRO A 269 -16.44 -15.56 -46.10
N TYR A 270 -16.36 -16.19 -44.93
CA TYR A 270 -16.26 -15.51 -43.64
C TYR A 270 -15.34 -16.26 -42.67
N ARG A 271 -14.93 -15.54 -41.62
CA ARG A 271 -14.15 -16.08 -40.51
C ARG A 271 -15.04 -16.27 -39.29
N LYS A 272 -14.90 -17.37 -38.58
CA LYS A 272 -15.41 -17.54 -37.22
C LYS A 272 -14.42 -16.88 -36.24
N TYR A 273 -14.77 -15.72 -35.71
CA TYR A 273 -13.95 -15.06 -34.68
C TYR A 273 -14.41 -15.56 -33.31
N ARG A 274 -13.47 -16.10 -32.54
CA ARG A 274 -13.73 -16.87 -31.32
C ARG A 274 -13.53 -16.02 -30.05
N VAL A 275 -14.10 -16.48 -28.94
CA VAL A 275 -14.05 -15.78 -27.64
C VAL A 275 -12.63 -15.71 -27.07
N ASP A 276 -11.82 -16.74 -27.26
CA ASP A 276 -10.40 -16.79 -26.83
C ASP A 276 -9.51 -15.80 -27.61
N GLU A 277 -9.96 -15.34 -28.77
CA GLU A 277 -9.31 -14.26 -29.52
C GLU A 277 -9.82 -12.86 -29.13
N ASP A 278 -10.82 -12.76 -28.25
CA ASP A 278 -11.35 -11.46 -27.80
C ASP A 278 -10.39 -10.79 -26.83
N ARG A 279 -10.01 -9.56 -27.16
CA ARG A 279 -9.17 -8.73 -26.29
C ARG A 279 -9.98 -8.04 -25.18
N GLY A 280 -11.30 -8.22 -25.15
CA GLY A 280 -12.18 -7.53 -24.22
C GLY A 280 -12.41 -6.07 -24.61
N ARG A 281 -13.08 -5.34 -23.73
CA ARG A 281 -13.46 -3.95 -23.95
C ARG A 281 -12.38 -3.00 -23.48
N PRO A 282 -12.08 -1.95 -24.25
CA PRO A 282 -11.31 -0.83 -23.72
C PRO A 282 -11.99 -0.30 -22.46
N VAL A 283 -11.22 -0.11 -21.39
CA VAL A 283 -11.74 0.44 -20.14
C VAL A 283 -11.96 1.94 -20.29
N GLY A 284 -13.15 2.40 -19.90
CA GLY A 284 -13.51 3.82 -19.89
C GLY A 284 -13.09 4.54 -18.61
N ASN A 285 -13.65 5.73 -18.39
CA ASN A 285 -13.43 6.51 -17.17
C ASN A 285 -14.46 6.22 -16.06
N LEU A 286 -15.44 5.36 -16.29
CA LEU A 286 -16.31 4.81 -15.24
C LEU A 286 -15.81 3.42 -14.88
N TRP A 287 -15.32 3.25 -13.66
CA TRP A 287 -14.83 1.97 -13.15
C TRP A 287 -15.83 1.42 -12.13
N ASP A 288 -16.65 0.48 -12.56
CA ASP A 288 -17.72 -0.14 -11.78
C ASP A 288 -17.56 -1.65 -11.60
N ASP A 289 -16.39 -2.17 -11.96
CA ASP A 289 -16.01 -3.58 -11.90
C ASP A 289 -14.99 -3.87 -10.78
N ILE A 290 -14.38 -2.83 -10.21
CA ILE A 290 -13.47 -2.93 -9.05
C ILE A 290 -14.19 -2.35 -7.84
N PHE A 291 -14.37 -3.14 -6.78
CA PHE A 291 -15.06 -2.69 -5.56
C PHE A 291 -14.10 -2.60 -4.37
N ARG A 292 -14.49 -1.89 -3.31
CA ARG A 292 -13.74 -1.88 -2.05
C ARG A 292 -13.56 -3.29 -1.50
N ILE A 293 -12.45 -3.49 -0.80
CA ILE A 293 -12.11 -4.76 -0.15
C ILE A 293 -13.17 -5.09 0.92
N GLN A 294 -13.61 -6.35 0.93
CA GLN A 294 -14.43 -6.89 2.02
C GLN A 294 -13.53 -7.40 3.14
N SER A 295 -13.98 -7.32 4.40
CA SER A 295 -13.13 -7.65 5.55
C SER A 295 -12.58 -9.08 5.55
N ASN A 296 -13.28 -10.01 4.89
CA ASN A 296 -12.93 -11.42 4.74
C ASN A 296 -12.14 -11.75 3.45
N ALA A 297 -11.78 -10.75 2.63
CA ALA A 297 -10.98 -10.99 1.44
C ALA A 297 -9.54 -11.38 1.80
N ASP A 298 -8.94 -12.27 1.01
CA ASP A 298 -7.56 -12.75 1.26
C ASP A 298 -6.52 -11.62 1.25
N GLU A 299 -6.75 -10.56 0.46
CA GLU A 299 -5.89 -9.38 0.40
C GLU A 299 -6.06 -8.44 1.62
N SER A 300 -7.07 -8.64 2.46
CA SER A 300 -7.40 -7.74 3.59
C SER A 300 -6.35 -7.82 4.69
N LEU A 301 -5.73 -6.68 5.01
CA LEU A 301 -4.78 -6.54 6.13
C LEU A 301 -5.44 -5.97 7.39
N GLY A 302 -6.76 -5.73 7.37
CA GLY A 302 -7.46 -5.02 8.45
C GLY A 302 -7.10 -3.53 8.54
N TYR A 303 -6.44 -2.97 7.53
CA TYR A 303 -6.09 -1.55 7.49
C TYR A 303 -7.32 -0.71 7.00
N PRO A 304 -7.80 0.29 7.77
CA PRO A 304 -9.11 0.93 7.55
C PRO A 304 -9.35 1.59 6.19
N THR A 305 -8.30 1.94 5.45
CA THR A 305 -8.37 2.65 4.16
C THR A 305 -7.68 1.90 3.02
N GLN A 306 -7.41 0.60 3.20
CA GLN A 306 -6.73 -0.21 2.19
C GLN A 306 -7.46 -0.17 0.84
N LYS A 307 -6.70 0.08 -0.22
CA LYS A 307 -7.19 0.02 -1.59
C LYS A 307 -7.07 -1.40 -2.17
N PRO A 308 -8.01 -1.85 -3.01
CA PRO A 308 -7.93 -3.14 -3.68
C PRO A 308 -6.73 -3.21 -4.61
N GLU A 309 -6.02 -4.34 -4.64
CA GLU A 309 -4.88 -4.51 -5.54
C GLU A 309 -5.26 -4.30 -7.01
N ALA A 310 -6.44 -4.79 -7.43
CA ALA A 310 -6.92 -4.65 -8.80
C ALA A 310 -7.01 -3.19 -9.28
N LEU A 311 -7.31 -2.25 -8.37
CA LEU A 311 -7.36 -0.83 -8.69
C LEU A 311 -5.98 -0.30 -9.08
N LEU A 312 -4.97 -0.62 -8.27
CA LEU A 312 -3.59 -0.18 -8.49
C LEU A 312 -2.96 -0.92 -9.66
N GLU A 313 -3.29 -2.19 -9.85
CA GLU A 313 -2.83 -3.01 -10.98
C GLU A 313 -3.30 -2.44 -12.31
N ARG A 314 -4.56 -1.99 -12.40
CA ARG A 314 -5.07 -1.26 -13.56
C ARG A 314 -4.28 0.03 -13.81
N ILE A 315 -4.06 0.85 -12.78
CA ILE A 315 -3.33 2.11 -12.93
C ILE A 315 -1.88 1.88 -13.39
N ILE A 316 -1.19 0.92 -12.76
CA ILE A 316 0.22 0.61 -13.01
C ILE A 316 0.42 0.01 -14.41
N ASN A 317 -0.42 -0.94 -14.84
CA ASN A 317 -0.30 -1.53 -16.18
C ASN A 317 -0.58 -0.49 -17.28
N ALA A 318 -1.57 0.37 -17.08
CA ALA A 318 -1.89 1.41 -18.06
C ALA A 318 -0.81 2.48 -18.17
N SER A 319 -0.08 2.79 -17.10
CA SER A 319 0.77 4.00 -17.02
C SER A 319 2.24 3.76 -16.70
N SER A 320 2.71 2.51 -16.76
CA SER A 320 4.13 2.16 -16.59
C SER A 320 4.52 0.86 -17.27
N ASN A 321 5.82 0.68 -17.53
CA ASN A 321 6.45 -0.53 -18.03
C ASN A 321 7.13 -1.31 -16.89
N GLU A 322 7.49 -2.57 -17.16
CA GLU A 322 8.39 -3.30 -16.25
C GLU A 322 9.72 -2.54 -16.07
N GLY A 323 10.24 -2.53 -14.84
CA GLY A 323 11.45 -1.79 -14.49
C GLY A 323 11.26 -0.29 -14.20
N ASP A 324 10.13 0.32 -14.60
CA ASP A 324 9.80 1.71 -14.27
C ASP A 324 9.67 1.93 -12.75
N ILE A 325 9.80 3.18 -12.31
CA ILE A 325 9.68 3.58 -10.91
C ILE A 325 8.26 4.06 -10.62
N VAL A 326 7.55 3.31 -9.77
CA VAL A 326 6.23 3.67 -9.25
C VAL A 326 6.36 4.18 -7.81
N ALA A 327 5.78 5.34 -7.50
CA ALA A 327 5.85 5.89 -6.16
C ALA A 327 4.48 6.17 -5.53
N ASP A 328 4.42 6.01 -4.22
CA ASP A 328 3.29 6.38 -3.37
C ASP A 328 3.81 7.03 -2.08
N PHE A 329 3.56 8.33 -1.97
CA PHE A 329 4.02 9.14 -0.83
C PHE A 329 3.00 9.23 0.30
N PHE A 330 1.89 8.49 0.18
CA PHE A 330 0.86 8.29 1.20
C PHE A 330 0.54 6.78 1.29
N CYS A 331 1.59 5.95 1.34
CA CYS A 331 1.44 4.55 0.94
C CYS A 331 0.61 3.72 1.92
N GLY A 332 0.45 4.14 3.18
CA GLY A 332 -0.31 3.42 4.20
C GLY A 332 0.12 1.95 4.27
N CYS A 333 -0.83 1.03 4.18
CA CYS A 333 -0.55 -0.42 4.15
C CYS A 333 0.17 -0.93 2.87
N GLY A 334 0.55 -0.05 1.94
CA GLY A 334 1.48 -0.35 0.86
C GLY A 334 0.87 -1.04 -0.36
N THR A 335 -0.43 -0.89 -0.65
CA THR A 335 -1.06 -1.54 -1.81
C THR A 335 -0.32 -1.20 -3.12
N THR A 336 -0.07 0.09 -3.39
CA THR A 336 0.61 0.56 -4.60
C THR A 336 2.00 -0.07 -4.73
N VAL A 337 2.77 -0.06 -3.64
CA VAL A 337 4.12 -0.61 -3.57
C VAL A 337 4.12 -2.13 -3.79
N ALA A 338 3.20 -2.85 -3.14
CA ALA A 338 3.11 -4.30 -3.27
C ALA A 338 2.74 -4.73 -4.70
N VAL A 339 1.78 -4.05 -5.32
CA VAL A 339 1.39 -4.31 -6.71
C VAL A 339 2.52 -3.95 -7.67
N ALA A 340 3.19 -2.81 -7.49
CA ALA A 340 4.37 -2.44 -8.29
C ALA A 340 5.47 -3.51 -8.20
N ASN A 341 5.78 -4.00 -6.99
CA ASN A 341 6.75 -5.06 -6.78
C ASN A 341 6.34 -6.36 -7.49
N ARG A 342 5.07 -6.78 -7.37
CA ARG A 342 4.52 -7.97 -8.03
C ARG A 342 4.57 -7.88 -9.56
N LEU A 343 4.37 -6.68 -10.10
CA LEU A 343 4.44 -6.39 -11.53
C LEU A 343 5.86 -6.07 -12.01
N ASN A 344 6.92 -6.39 -11.25
CA ASN A 344 8.32 -6.15 -11.65
C ASN A 344 8.69 -4.67 -11.88
N ARG A 345 8.00 -3.73 -11.22
CA ARG A 345 8.40 -2.32 -11.18
C ARG A 345 9.34 -2.07 -10.01
N GLN A 346 10.19 -1.07 -10.16
CA GLN A 346 10.88 -0.46 -9.03
C GLN A 346 9.89 0.43 -8.28
N TRP A 347 10.12 0.69 -7.00
CA TRP A 347 9.14 1.42 -6.21
C TRP A 347 9.71 2.26 -5.09
N ILE A 348 8.99 3.34 -4.78
CA ILE A 348 9.23 4.23 -3.65
C ILE A 348 7.94 4.36 -2.82
N GLY A 349 8.01 4.01 -1.54
CA GLY A 349 6.93 4.25 -0.58
C GLY A 349 7.35 5.29 0.46
N ALA A 350 6.42 6.12 0.92
CA ALA A 350 6.61 6.92 2.12
C ALA A 350 5.35 6.94 2.99
N ASP A 351 5.54 6.83 4.30
CA ASP A 351 4.49 7.03 5.29
C ASP A 351 5.08 7.56 6.61
N ILE A 352 4.29 8.33 7.34
CA ILE A 352 4.68 8.84 8.66
C ILE A 352 4.45 7.82 9.78
N SER A 353 3.67 6.78 9.53
CA SER A 353 3.33 5.74 10.50
C SER A 353 4.29 4.56 10.38
N HIS A 354 4.97 4.23 11.48
CA HIS A 354 5.81 3.03 11.58
C HIS A 354 5.02 1.74 11.26
N LEU A 355 3.73 1.71 11.62
CA LEU A 355 2.86 0.56 11.41
C LEU A 355 2.61 0.35 9.93
N ALA A 356 2.42 1.44 9.18
CA ALA A 356 2.33 1.40 7.73
C ALA A 356 3.60 0.79 7.14
N ILE A 357 4.79 1.26 7.54
CA ILE A 357 6.06 0.73 7.06
C ILE A 357 6.21 -0.76 7.36
N LYS A 358 5.91 -1.19 8.60
CA LYS A 358 5.96 -2.60 8.99
C LYS A 358 5.00 -3.45 8.14
N LEU A 359 3.76 -3.01 7.96
CA LEU A 359 2.77 -3.71 7.14
C LEU A 359 3.22 -3.83 5.69
N VAL A 360 3.84 -2.79 5.11
CA VAL A 360 4.39 -2.86 3.75
C VAL A 360 5.47 -3.94 3.66
N LEU A 361 6.41 -3.97 4.60
CA LEU A 361 7.48 -4.97 4.62
C LEU A 361 6.94 -6.40 4.77
N GLU A 362 5.98 -6.61 5.68
CA GLU A 362 5.32 -7.90 5.88
C GLU A 362 4.53 -8.33 4.63
N ARG A 363 3.80 -7.40 3.99
CA ARG A 363 3.03 -7.65 2.77
C ARG A 363 3.92 -8.11 1.62
N ILE A 364 5.09 -7.48 1.46
CA ILE A 364 6.05 -7.86 0.42
C ILE A 364 6.73 -9.19 0.77
N ALA A 365 7.08 -9.43 2.03
CA ALA A 365 7.87 -10.59 2.42
C ALA A 365 7.07 -11.90 2.52
N LYS A 366 5.83 -11.83 3.02
CA LYS A 366 4.99 -13.00 3.35
C LYS A 366 4.80 -13.99 2.19
N PRO A 367 4.57 -13.57 0.93
CA PRO A 367 4.42 -14.52 -0.19
C PRO A 367 5.67 -15.35 -0.49
N HIS A 368 6.85 -14.92 -0.01
CA HIS A 368 8.14 -15.52 -0.36
C HIS A 368 8.66 -16.54 0.66
N GLY A 369 7.93 -16.80 1.76
CA GLY A 369 8.28 -17.84 2.74
C GLY A 369 9.73 -17.76 3.22
N GLU A 370 10.51 -18.81 3.00
CA GLU A 370 11.93 -18.89 3.40
C GLU A 370 12.81 -17.81 2.74
N MET A 371 12.41 -17.27 1.60
CA MET A 371 13.13 -16.23 0.86
C MET A 371 12.82 -14.81 1.39
N ALA A 372 11.89 -14.67 2.33
CA ALA A 372 11.48 -13.39 2.90
C ALA A 372 12.66 -12.52 3.35
N SER A 373 13.64 -13.09 4.06
CA SER A 373 14.81 -12.36 4.55
C SER A 373 15.66 -11.78 3.42
N LYS A 374 15.79 -12.50 2.29
CA LYS A 374 16.53 -12.01 1.13
C LYS A 374 15.78 -10.88 0.42
N ILE A 375 14.46 -11.01 0.27
CA ILE A 375 13.62 -9.95 -0.30
C ILE A 375 13.69 -8.68 0.55
N LEU A 376 13.59 -8.80 1.87
CA LEU A 376 13.70 -7.67 2.79
C LEU A 376 15.09 -7.01 2.74
N ALA A 377 16.16 -7.77 2.55
CA ALA A 377 17.52 -7.23 2.41
C ALA A 377 17.71 -6.38 1.13
N GLU A 378 16.89 -6.60 0.10
CA GLU A 378 16.90 -5.77 -1.12
C GLU A 378 16.15 -4.43 -0.94
N ILE A 379 15.33 -4.30 0.10
CA ILE A 379 14.53 -3.10 0.36
C ILE A 379 15.36 -2.11 1.18
N GLN A 380 15.57 -0.93 0.62
CA GLN A 380 16.22 0.17 1.34
C GLN A 380 15.20 0.84 2.25
N ILE A 381 15.47 0.85 3.55
CA ILE A 381 14.63 1.53 4.53
C ILE A 381 15.36 2.80 5.00
N ASP A 382 14.69 3.94 4.91
CA ASP A 382 15.20 5.27 5.23
C ASP A 382 14.28 5.92 6.28
N GLY A 383 14.83 6.78 7.14
CA GLY A 383 14.12 7.37 8.28
C GLY A 383 14.24 6.61 9.60
N PHE A 384 14.86 5.43 9.62
CA PHE A 384 15.20 4.72 10.86
C PHE A 384 16.71 4.66 11.11
N PRO A 385 17.14 4.65 12.39
CA PRO A 385 18.52 4.38 12.74
C PRO A 385 19.00 3.04 12.19
N ARG A 386 20.19 3.06 11.58
CA ARG A 386 20.83 1.87 10.96
C ARG A 386 21.96 1.31 11.81
N ASP A 387 22.53 2.13 12.67
CA ASP A 387 23.61 1.79 13.58
C ASP A 387 23.41 2.48 14.95
N ILE A 388 24.29 2.16 15.90
CA ILE A 388 24.21 2.72 17.26
C ILE A 388 24.49 4.23 17.26
N ALA A 389 25.32 4.73 16.33
CA ALA A 389 25.63 6.15 16.25
C ALA A 389 24.40 6.98 15.85
N SER A 390 23.70 6.57 14.79
CA SER A 390 22.43 7.18 14.35
C SER A 390 21.31 7.01 15.36
N ALA A 391 21.28 5.89 16.10
CA ALA A 391 20.32 5.69 17.18
C ALA A 391 20.57 6.69 18.33
N ARG A 392 21.85 6.92 18.68
CA ARG A 392 22.24 7.91 19.69
C ARG A 392 21.94 9.33 19.24
N GLU A 393 22.26 9.67 18.00
CA GLU A 393 21.95 10.98 17.43
C GLU A 393 20.44 11.29 17.52
N LEU A 394 19.60 10.34 17.12
CA LEU A 394 18.15 10.46 17.21
C LEU A 394 17.69 10.61 18.68
N ALA A 395 18.30 9.87 19.60
CA ALA A 395 18.01 9.94 21.03
C ALA A 395 18.50 11.25 21.71
N THR A 396 19.50 11.94 21.16
CA THR A 396 20.04 13.18 21.74
C THR A 396 19.58 14.45 21.04
N GLY A 397 18.81 14.33 19.96
CA GLY A 397 18.34 15.44 19.15
C GLY A 397 17.26 16.31 19.82
N THR A 398 16.43 16.96 19.00
CA THR A 398 15.28 17.77 19.46
C THR A 398 14.25 16.91 20.19
N ASP A 399 13.26 17.53 20.84
CA ASP A 399 12.13 16.79 21.44
C ASP A 399 11.43 15.87 20.43
N LYS A 400 11.31 16.34 19.18
CA LYS A 400 10.77 15.56 18.07
C LYS A 400 11.65 14.34 17.76
N HIS A 401 12.97 14.50 17.68
CA HIS A 401 13.89 13.38 17.47
C HIS A 401 13.81 12.35 18.61
N ARG A 402 13.76 12.82 19.87
CA ARG A 402 13.60 11.94 21.03
C ARG A 402 12.29 11.18 21.00
N SER A 403 11.19 11.84 20.65
CA SER A 403 9.89 11.20 20.46
C SER A 403 9.99 10.09 19.41
N PHE A 404 10.56 10.38 18.24
CA PHE A 404 10.75 9.39 17.18
C PHE A 404 11.63 8.21 17.61
N PHE A 405 12.68 8.47 18.39
CA PHE A 405 13.53 7.41 18.92
C PHE A 405 12.74 6.42 19.77
N GLN A 406 11.87 6.93 20.66
CA GLN A 406 11.02 6.09 21.50
C GLN A 406 10.03 5.28 20.65
N ASP A 407 9.37 5.93 19.70
CA ASP A 407 8.36 5.31 18.84
C ASP A 407 8.97 4.22 17.95
N TRP A 408 10.16 4.48 17.41
CA TRP A 408 10.93 3.48 16.67
C TRP A 408 11.26 2.24 17.51
N ILE A 409 11.73 2.41 18.75
CA ILE A 409 12.01 1.28 19.64
C ILE A 409 10.73 0.50 19.93
N ILE A 410 9.68 1.17 20.40
CA ILE A 410 8.46 0.49 20.86
C ILE A 410 7.76 -0.20 19.70
N GLU A 411 7.50 0.53 18.64
CA GLU A 411 6.53 0.09 17.65
C GLU A 411 7.20 -0.71 16.52
N PHE A 412 8.41 -0.31 16.12
CA PHE A 412 9.15 -1.02 15.06
C PHE A 412 10.01 -2.15 15.59
N LYS A 413 10.79 -1.91 16.67
CA LYS A 413 11.70 -2.95 17.19
C LYS A 413 11.04 -3.94 18.13
N LEU A 414 10.11 -3.50 18.99
CA LEU A 414 9.43 -4.37 19.95
C LEU A 414 8.03 -4.81 19.50
N GLY A 415 7.48 -4.20 18.44
CA GLY A 415 6.14 -4.52 17.95
C GLY A 415 5.01 -4.08 18.89
N GLY A 416 5.23 -3.03 19.68
CA GLY A 416 4.28 -2.45 20.62
C GLY A 416 3.47 -1.28 20.07
N VAL A 417 2.84 -0.56 20.99
CA VAL A 417 2.03 0.63 20.76
C VAL A 417 2.60 1.77 21.61
N SER A 418 2.98 2.88 20.98
CA SER A 418 3.44 4.08 21.71
C SER A 418 2.28 4.87 22.32
N ASN A 419 2.58 5.59 23.38
CA ASN A 419 1.66 6.48 24.05
C ASN A 419 1.69 7.89 23.39
N PRO A 420 0.58 8.39 22.84
CA PRO A 420 0.54 9.68 22.12
C PRO A 420 0.73 10.89 23.04
N LYS A 421 0.32 10.79 24.32
CA LYS A 421 0.45 11.90 25.27
C LYS A 421 1.79 11.81 26.01
N LYS A 422 2.81 12.48 25.46
CA LYS A 422 4.16 12.52 26.02
C LYS A 422 4.35 13.55 27.16
N SER A 423 3.27 14.09 27.73
CA SER A 423 3.32 15.11 28.79
C SER A 423 2.47 14.74 30.02
N GLY A 424 3.04 14.93 31.21
CA GLY A 424 2.32 15.21 32.45
C GLY A 424 2.19 14.06 33.46
N ASP A 425 1.55 12.94 33.10
CA ASP A 425 0.86 12.13 34.12
C ASP A 425 1.22 10.64 34.26
N GLY A 426 2.41 10.21 33.80
CA GLY A 426 3.02 9.01 34.39
C GLY A 426 3.87 8.13 33.47
N GLY A 427 5.16 8.46 33.38
CA GLY A 427 6.31 7.54 33.32
C GLY A 427 6.21 6.26 32.47
N LYS A 428 5.56 6.30 31.31
CA LYS A 428 5.59 5.21 30.33
C LYS A 428 5.52 5.78 28.92
N ASP A 429 6.26 5.17 28.01
CA ASP A 429 6.31 5.58 26.61
C ASP A 429 5.43 4.69 25.73
N GLY A 430 5.11 3.46 26.16
CA GLY A 430 4.21 2.57 25.43
C GLY A 430 3.98 1.23 26.11
N TYR A 431 3.45 0.28 25.35
CA TYR A 431 3.27 -1.10 25.80
C TYR A 431 3.34 -2.10 24.65
N VAL A 432 3.64 -3.35 24.95
CA VAL A 432 3.59 -4.48 24.02
C VAL A 432 2.55 -5.47 24.53
N THR A 433 1.69 -5.99 23.65
CA THR A 433 0.76 -7.07 24.02
C THR A 433 1.33 -8.42 23.58
N PHE A 434 1.04 -9.45 24.36
CA PHE A 434 1.46 -10.82 24.07
C PHE A 434 0.41 -11.82 24.56
N THR A 435 0.49 -13.06 24.12
CA THR A 435 -0.39 -14.13 24.62
C THR A 435 0.26 -14.77 25.85
N ARG A 436 -0.44 -14.72 26.99
CA ARG A 436 -0.04 -15.39 28.23
C ARG A 436 -0.17 -16.91 28.08
N LEU A 437 0.40 -17.64 29.03
CA LEU A 437 0.29 -19.11 29.10
C LEU A 437 -1.14 -19.63 29.23
N ASP A 438 -2.03 -18.85 29.87
CA ASP A 438 -3.45 -19.19 30.03
C ASP A 438 -4.30 -18.87 28.78
N GLY A 439 -3.66 -18.46 27.68
CA GLY A 439 -4.29 -18.05 26.44
C GLY A 439 -4.89 -16.63 26.46
N ARG A 440 -4.84 -15.93 27.60
CA ARG A 440 -5.33 -14.54 27.70
C ARG A 440 -4.29 -13.55 27.17
N LYS A 441 -4.74 -12.35 26.80
CA LYS A 441 -3.83 -11.25 26.44
C LYS A 441 -3.11 -10.74 27.70
N GLY A 442 -1.79 -10.61 27.59
CA GLY A 442 -0.90 -10.00 28.58
C GLY A 442 -0.29 -8.70 28.05
N VAL A 443 0.23 -7.90 28.97
CA VAL A 443 0.76 -6.56 28.69
C VAL A 443 2.15 -6.39 29.30
N ALA A 444 3.12 -6.03 28.46
CA ALA A 444 4.42 -5.56 28.86
C ALA A 444 4.43 -4.03 28.78
N LEU A 445 4.62 -3.34 29.90
CA LEU A 445 4.77 -1.89 29.91
C LEU A 445 6.17 -1.51 29.44
N VAL A 446 6.31 -0.49 28.61
CA VAL A 446 7.62 -0.06 28.07
C VAL A 446 7.89 1.39 28.42
N GLU A 447 9.09 1.66 28.95
CA GLU A 447 9.66 3.00 29.06
C GLU A 447 11.00 3.02 28.33
N VAL A 448 11.18 3.99 27.43
CA VAL A 448 12.35 4.17 26.58
C VAL A 448 13.02 5.50 26.94
N LYS A 449 14.23 5.41 27.46
CA LYS A 449 15.00 6.58 27.86
C LYS A 449 16.10 6.91 26.86
N SER A 450 16.14 8.17 26.45
CA SER A 450 16.98 8.68 25.37
C SER A 450 18.29 9.36 25.83
N GLY A 451 18.41 9.75 27.11
CA GLY A 451 19.66 10.29 27.69
C GLY A 451 19.56 10.61 29.18
N GLY A 452 20.71 10.76 29.86
CA GLY A 452 20.80 11.21 31.26
C GLY A 452 20.09 10.33 32.28
N ILE A 453 20.42 9.03 32.31
CA ILE A 453 19.61 8.01 33.01
C ILE A 453 20.38 7.43 34.19
N GLY A 454 19.69 7.23 35.30
CA GLY A 454 20.23 6.55 36.47
C GLY A 454 19.25 5.59 37.13
N ILE A 455 19.67 5.11 38.31
CA ILE A 455 18.86 4.20 39.13
C ILE A 455 17.53 4.82 39.60
N ALA A 456 17.48 6.16 39.72
CA ALA A 456 16.28 6.89 40.10
C ALA A 456 15.17 6.76 39.05
N ASP A 457 15.52 6.79 37.76
CA ASP A 457 14.57 6.62 36.66
C ASP A 457 13.98 5.21 36.65
N LEU A 458 14.83 4.19 36.82
CA LEU A 458 14.36 2.80 36.92
C LEU A 458 13.43 2.62 38.12
N ARG A 459 13.73 3.25 39.26
CA ARG A 459 12.85 3.21 40.44
C ARG A 459 11.51 3.88 40.17
N ALA A 460 11.51 5.02 39.48
CA ALA A 460 10.28 5.69 39.05
C ALA A 460 9.45 4.79 38.12
N PHE A 461 10.07 4.12 37.16
CA PHE A 461 9.41 3.15 36.29
C PHE A 461 8.79 2.00 37.07
N MET A 462 9.53 1.42 38.01
CA MET A 462 9.05 0.32 38.85
C MET A 462 7.80 0.71 39.63
N ASN A 463 7.75 1.94 40.17
CA ASN A 463 6.54 2.45 40.82
C ASN A 463 5.34 2.54 39.85
N VAL A 464 5.59 2.88 38.58
CA VAL A 464 4.55 2.88 37.54
C VAL A 464 4.07 1.46 37.24
N VAL A 465 4.98 0.49 37.16
CA VAL A 465 4.67 -0.94 36.98
C VAL A 465 3.81 -1.44 38.16
N GLU A 466 4.16 -1.11 39.40
CA GLU A 466 3.36 -1.50 40.57
C GLU A 466 1.96 -0.87 40.55
N ARG A 467 1.87 0.41 40.19
CA ARG A 467 0.60 1.15 40.15
C ARG A 467 -0.33 0.66 39.05
N GLN A 468 0.20 0.44 37.84
CA GLN A 468 -0.60 0.06 36.67
C GLN A 468 -0.82 -1.46 36.55
N LYS A 469 -0.07 -2.26 37.31
CA LYS A 469 -0.18 -3.72 37.35
C LYS A 469 -0.18 -4.40 35.96
N PRO A 470 0.76 -4.07 35.04
CA PRO A 470 0.95 -4.84 33.80
C PRO A 470 1.49 -6.24 34.14
N ASP A 471 1.66 -7.15 33.19
CA ASP A 471 2.28 -8.46 33.47
C ASP A 471 3.79 -8.37 33.71
N ILE A 472 4.49 -7.58 32.89
CA ILE A 472 5.92 -7.28 33.02
C ILE A 472 6.20 -5.81 32.70
N GLY A 473 7.36 -5.32 33.13
CA GLY A 473 7.90 -4.01 32.74
C GLY A 473 9.19 -4.17 31.94
N VAL A 474 9.38 -3.36 30.91
CA VAL A 474 10.57 -3.33 30.06
C VAL A 474 11.12 -1.91 30.06
N PHE A 475 12.31 -1.75 30.63
CA PHE A 475 13.03 -0.49 30.68
C PHE A 475 14.13 -0.49 29.63
N VAL A 476 14.01 0.39 28.62
CA VAL A 476 14.95 0.46 27.50
C VAL A 476 15.89 1.65 27.67
N CYS A 477 17.19 1.38 27.57
CA CYS A 477 18.23 2.40 27.59
C CYS A 477 19.46 1.95 26.78
N PHE A 478 20.39 2.86 26.51
CA PHE A 478 21.70 2.47 25.95
C PHE A 478 22.53 1.69 26.96
N GLU A 479 23.32 0.74 26.49
CA GLU A 479 24.22 -0.09 27.29
C GLU A 479 25.17 0.74 28.16
N SER A 480 25.65 1.87 27.64
CA SER A 480 26.48 2.83 28.38
C SER A 480 25.83 3.39 29.66
N HIS A 481 24.51 3.27 29.81
CA HIS A 481 23.77 3.73 30.99
C HIS A 481 23.41 2.60 31.96
N VAL A 482 23.66 1.33 31.61
CA VAL A 482 23.34 0.20 32.48
C VAL A 482 24.38 0.10 33.59
N THR A 483 23.93 0.26 34.84
CA THR A 483 24.79 0.11 36.02
C THR A 483 24.48 -1.17 36.79
N LYS A 484 25.45 -1.67 37.57
CA LYS A 484 25.24 -2.82 38.47
C LYS A 484 24.08 -2.58 39.45
N GLY A 485 23.93 -1.34 39.94
CA GLY A 485 22.83 -0.96 40.83
C GLY A 485 21.46 -1.09 40.15
N MET A 486 21.34 -0.69 38.88
CA MET A 486 20.11 -0.88 38.11
C MET A 486 19.77 -2.35 37.91
N LEU A 487 20.76 -3.18 37.55
CA LEU A 487 20.57 -4.63 37.39
C LEU A 487 20.14 -5.29 38.69
N HIS A 488 20.67 -4.85 39.84
CA HIS A 488 20.25 -5.35 41.14
C HIS A 488 18.81 -4.94 41.47
N LEU A 489 18.48 -3.65 41.30
CA LEU A 489 17.15 -3.11 41.56
C LEU A 489 16.08 -3.77 40.68
N ALA A 490 16.36 -4.01 39.39
CA ALA A 490 15.44 -4.73 38.51
C ALA A 490 15.15 -6.16 39.01
N LYS A 491 16.15 -6.85 39.59
CA LYS A 491 15.96 -8.18 40.19
C LYS A 491 15.15 -8.12 41.49
N GLU A 492 15.22 -7.04 42.26
CA GLU A 492 14.40 -6.84 43.46
C GLU A 492 12.90 -6.76 43.13
N ALA A 493 12.52 -6.37 41.90
CA ALA A 493 11.15 -6.45 41.40
C ALA A 493 10.57 -7.89 41.41
N GLY A 494 11.44 -8.89 41.56
CA GLY A 494 11.10 -10.29 41.60
C GLY A 494 10.81 -10.88 40.22
N LYS A 495 10.20 -12.06 40.23
CA LYS A 495 9.85 -12.80 39.03
C LYS A 495 8.38 -12.59 38.67
N TYR A 496 8.06 -12.69 37.38
CA TYR A 496 6.68 -12.77 36.91
C TYR A 496 5.99 -14.00 37.54
N LYS A 497 4.79 -13.78 38.06
CA LYS A 497 3.96 -14.81 38.67
C LYS A 497 2.69 -14.99 37.83
N ILE A 498 2.32 -16.23 37.58
CA ILE A 498 1.10 -16.58 36.86
C ILE A 498 0.18 -17.40 37.75
N GLU A 499 -1.13 -17.17 37.63
CA GLU A 499 -2.14 -17.99 38.30
C GLU A 499 -2.71 -19.00 37.32
N ILE A 500 -2.58 -20.29 37.63
CA ILE A 500 -3.15 -21.39 36.85
C ILE A 500 -4.03 -22.20 37.79
N ASN A 501 -5.32 -22.31 37.47
CA ASN A 501 -6.31 -23.06 38.27
C ASN A 501 -6.33 -22.67 39.77
N GLY A 502 -6.21 -21.37 40.07
CA GLY A 502 -6.21 -20.87 41.45
C GLY A 502 -4.87 -20.97 42.19
N VAL A 503 -3.81 -21.47 41.53
CA VAL A 503 -2.47 -21.60 42.12
C VAL A 503 -1.53 -20.60 41.47
N ILE A 504 -0.93 -19.72 42.30
CA ILE A 504 0.08 -18.77 41.86
C ILE A 504 1.44 -19.48 41.75
N GLN A 505 1.98 -19.56 40.55
CA GLN A 505 3.31 -20.10 40.25
C GLN A 505 4.27 -18.97 39.87
N SER A 506 5.48 -18.99 40.43
CA SER A 506 6.56 -18.08 40.04
C SER A 506 7.30 -18.62 38.82
N THR A 507 7.51 -17.79 37.82
CA THR A 507 8.29 -18.13 36.62
C THR A 507 9.77 -17.79 36.80
N GLN A 508 10.61 -18.11 35.80
CA GLN A 508 12.01 -17.66 35.75
C GLN A 508 12.18 -16.26 35.15
N ILE A 509 11.12 -15.69 34.61
CA ILE A 509 11.14 -14.41 33.90
C ILE A 509 11.13 -13.27 34.90
N ASP A 510 12.04 -12.31 34.73
CA ASP A 510 12.07 -11.14 35.59
C ASP A 510 10.84 -10.26 35.39
N ARG A 511 10.27 -9.77 36.49
CA ARG A 511 9.09 -8.91 36.49
C ARG A 511 9.36 -7.58 35.80
N VAL A 512 10.59 -7.07 35.96
CA VAL A 512 11.11 -5.87 35.31
C VAL A 512 12.41 -6.25 34.61
N GLN A 513 12.47 -6.01 33.31
CA GLN A 513 13.60 -6.34 32.45
C GLN A 513 14.26 -5.04 31.96
N ILE A 514 15.59 -5.00 31.98
CA ILE A 514 16.36 -3.94 31.32
C ILE A 514 16.80 -4.47 29.96
N LEU A 515 16.44 -3.76 28.90
CA LEU A 515 16.77 -4.14 27.53
C LEU A 515 17.60 -3.03 26.88
N THR A 516 18.78 -3.35 26.35
CA THR A 516 19.65 -2.33 25.76
C THR A 516 19.30 -2.08 24.30
N VAL A 517 19.49 -0.84 23.84
CA VAL A 517 19.35 -0.47 22.41
C VAL A 517 20.32 -1.30 21.57
N GLU A 518 21.54 -1.49 22.05
CA GLU A 518 22.57 -2.36 21.47
C GLU A 518 22.06 -3.80 21.27
N ALA A 519 21.43 -4.39 22.30
CA ALA A 519 20.86 -5.73 22.20
C ALA A 519 19.68 -5.79 21.21
N ILE A 520 18.80 -4.79 21.22
CA ILE A 520 17.68 -4.67 20.28
C ILE A 520 18.18 -4.61 18.84
N MET A 521 19.22 -3.82 18.58
CA MET A 521 19.82 -3.71 17.25
C MET A 521 20.53 -5.00 16.81
N GLY A 522 21.05 -5.78 17.76
CA GLY A 522 21.56 -7.13 17.54
C GLY A 522 20.48 -8.20 17.31
N GLY A 523 19.19 -7.84 17.31
CA GLY A 523 18.07 -8.75 17.09
C GLY A 523 17.52 -9.41 18.35
N ASN A 524 17.99 -9.02 19.54
CA ASN A 524 17.42 -9.51 20.79
C ASN A 524 16.12 -8.77 21.13
N SER A 525 15.26 -9.44 21.88
CA SER A 525 14.06 -8.84 22.47
C SER A 525 14.00 -9.14 23.96
N PHE A 526 13.05 -8.54 24.68
CA PHE A 526 12.77 -8.93 26.05
C PHE A 526 12.19 -10.34 26.09
N VAL A 527 12.33 -11.01 27.22
CA VAL A 527 11.79 -12.36 27.41
C VAL A 527 10.30 -12.24 27.64
N PHE A 528 9.52 -12.63 26.64
CA PHE A 528 8.08 -12.67 26.76
C PHE A 528 7.63 -13.79 27.73
N PRO A 529 6.56 -13.59 28.50
CA PRO A 529 5.92 -14.63 29.32
C PRO A 529 5.17 -15.70 28.52
N ILE A 530 5.89 -16.40 27.65
CA ILE A 530 5.38 -17.43 26.74
C ILE A 530 6.25 -18.69 26.91
N THR A 531 5.68 -19.80 27.36
CA THR A 531 6.30 -21.14 27.23
C THR A 531 5.26 -22.26 27.22
N GLY A 532 5.08 -22.87 26.05
CA GLY A 532 5.61 -24.21 25.80
C GLY A 532 6.43 -24.10 24.51
N LEU A 533 7.70 -24.46 24.39
CA LEU A 533 8.58 -25.51 24.95
C LEU A 533 10.03 -24.95 25.03
N PRO A 534 10.99 -25.65 25.68
CA PRO A 534 12.38 -25.18 25.79
C PRO A 534 13.07 -25.08 24.42
N THR A 535 14.10 -24.24 24.38
CA THR A 535 15.19 -24.17 23.40
C THR A 535 15.34 -25.44 22.55
N GLN A 536 15.00 -25.37 21.26
CA GLN A 536 15.72 -26.14 20.26
C GLN A 536 16.87 -25.29 19.75
N THR A 537 18.07 -25.56 20.27
CA THR A 537 19.26 -25.64 19.45
C THR A 537 18.87 -26.24 18.09
N PHE A 538 19.19 -25.56 16.98
CA PHE A 538 18.96 -26.07 15.62
C PHE A 538 19.38 -27.54 15.51
N LYS A 539 18.41 -28.46 15.63
CA LYS A 539 18.60 -29.85 15.23
C LYS A 539 18.24 -29.92 13.75
N LYS A 540 19.22 -30.33 12.95
CA LYS A 540 19.10 -30.69 11.53
C LYS A 540 17.71 -31.26 11.25
N ALA A 541 17.00 -30.62 10.33
CA ALA A 541 15.75 -31.13 9.80
C ALA A 541 15.93 -32.57 9.33
N THR A 542 15.11 -33.46 9.85
CA THR A 542 14.93 -34.81 9.34
C THR A 542 14.48 -34.70 7.88
N LYS A 543 15.21 -35.34 6.97
CA LYS A 543 14.85 -35.47 5.54
C LYS A 543 13.37 -35.79 5.42
N ARG A 544 12.62 -34.94 4.69
CA ARG A 544 11.37 -35.38 4.07
C ARG A 544 11.74 -36.48 3.09
N THR A 545 11.28 -37.69 3.37
CA THR A 545 11.30 -38.83 2.45
C THR A 545 10.66 -38.39 1.15
N GLN A 546 11.40 -38.55 0.05
CA GLN A 546 10.87 -38.48 -1.30
C GLN A 546 9.69 -39.44 -1.39
N VAL A 547 8.51 -38.94 -1.72
CA VAL A 547 7.49 -39.78 -2.35
C VAL A 547 8.02 -40.03 -3.75
N VAL A 548 8.60 -41.22 -3.92
CA VAL A 548 9.01 -41.79 -5.18
C VAL A 548 7.73 -42.08 -5.96
N ASN A 549 7.65 -41.57 -7.19
CA ASN A 549 6.75 -42.09 -8.21
C ASN A 549 7.10 -43.56 -8.43
N GLU A 550 6.24 -44.47 -8.03
CA GLU A 550 6.24 -45.85 -8.51
C GLU A 550 4.98 -46.05 -9.35
N ASP A 551 5.23 -46.11 -10.66
CA ASP A 551 4.60 -46.97 -11.65
C ASP A 551 3.30 -47.68 -11.23
N LEU A 552 2.16 -47.16 -11.69
CA LEU A 552 0.99 -48.00 -11.93
C LEU A 552 0.92 -48.29 -13.43
N ASN A 553 1.49 -49.46 -13.74
CA ASN A 553 1.40 -50.15 -15.00
C ASN A 553 -0.08 -50.44 -15.31
N MET A 554 -0.51 -50.01 -16.49
CA MET A 554 -1.67 -50.55 -17.19
C MET A 554 -1.34 -52.00 -17.53
N ASP A 555 -2.05 -52.95 -16.93
CA ASP A 555 -2.59 -54.14 -17.62
C ASP A 555 -3.34 -55.04 -16.62
N GLU A 556 -4.61 -55.27 -16.98
CA GLU A 556 -5.41 -56.46 -16.69
C GLU A 556 -5.84 -56.75 -15.23
N LEU A 557 -7.16 -56.76 -14.98
CA LEU A 557 -7.94 -58.00 -14.80
C LEU A 557 -9.32 -57.71 -14.14
N TYR A 558 -10.40 -57.91 -14.93
CA TYR A 558 -11.77 -58.41 -14.60
C TYR A 558 -12.55 -57.71 -13.45
N ASP A 559 -13.77 -57.17 -13.64
CA ASP A 559 -14.93 -57.49 -14.47
C ASP A 559 -15.67 -56.22 -14.93
#